data_AF-A0A0Q8J4F0-F1
#
_entry.id   AF-A0A0Q8J4F0-F1
#
_cell.length_a   1.000
_cell.length_b   1.000
_cell.length_c   1.000
_cell.angle_alpha   90.00
_cell.angle_beta   90.00
_cell.angle_gamma   90.00
#
_symmetry.space_group_name_H-M   'P 1'
#
loop_
_entity.id
_entity.type
_entity.pdbx_description
1 polymer ?
#
loop_
_entity_poly.entity_id
_entity_poly.type
_entity_poly.pdbx_seq_one_letter_code
_entity_poly.pdbx_strand_id
1 'polypeptide(L)'
;MNRKTFDDKTASDRAAAPGFDDPRMEREWQLQERAQREERAGAPMAGDDPRLAQYRLLTRALRAPVMEPIPFGFAEQVARRAQAVATGNDRVERYLQQLLLGALVLAGVWFAWSSSAGWLPAMLQGVSQGLPQGALSWGPVVVACCALTWGWDGVARVVGLDRGRGGHAA
;
A
#
# COMPACT_ATOMS: atom_id res chain seq x y z
N MET A 1 29.28 -6.39 46.66
CA MET A 1 28.67 -6.27 45.32
C MET A 1 29.47 -7.10 44.33
N ASN A 2 28.90 -8.21 43.83
CA ASN A 2 29.54 -9.03 42.80
C ASN A 2 28.45 -9.62 41.90
N ARG A 3 28.11 -8.91 40.82
CA ARG A 3 27.05 -9.26 39.87
C ARG A 3 27.67 -10.17 38.81
N LYS A 4 27.46 -11.47 38.94
CA LYS A 4 27.82 -12.44 37.91
C LYS A 4 27.05 -12.12 36.63
N THR A 5 27.78 -11.95 35.54
CA THR A 5 27.31 -11.82 34.16
C THR A 5 26.72 -13.15 33.71
N PHE A 6 25.45 -13.36 34.03
CA PHE A 6 24.58 -14.27 33.30
C PHE A 6 24.05 -13.46 32.09
N ASP A 7 23.93 -14.09 30.91
CA ASP A 7 23.36 -13.50 29.68
C ASP A 7 24.29 -12.73 28.72
N ASP A 8 25.36 -13.36 28.25
CA ASP A 8 25.91 -13.01 26.92
C ASP A 8 26.05 -14.22 25.98
N LYS A 9 26.26 -15.43 26.51
CA LYS A 9 26.30 -16.66 25.68
C LYS A 9 24.98 -17.02 25.03
N THR A 10 23.85 -16.69 25.68
CA THR A 10 22.51 -17.06 25.21
C THR A 10 22.02 -16.22 24.02
N ALA A 11 22.62 -15.05 23.78
CA ALA A 11 22.28 -14.21 22.63
C ALA A 11 23.01 -14.63 21.35
N SER A 12 24.29 -15.05 21.47
CA SER A 12 25.07 -15.54 20.33
C SER A 12 24.53 -16.87 19.78
N ASP A 13 24.03 -17.77 20.64
CA ASP A 13 23.47 -19.05 20.20
C ASP A 13 22.11 -18.92 19.50
N ARG A 14 21.36 -17.83 19.74
CA ARG A 14 20.07 -17.58 19.05
C ARG A 14 20.24 -16.96 17.66
N ALA A 15 21.40 -16.39 17.35
CA ALA A 15 21.70 -15.79 16.05
C ALA A 15 22.22 -16.82 15.02
N ALA A 16 22.62 -18.02 15.47
CA ALA A 16 22.87 -19.15 14.58
C ALA A 16 21.52 -19.79 14.20
N ALA A 17 20.70 -19.07 13.41
CA ALA A 17 19.73 -19.75 12.58
C ALA A 17 20.51 -20.81 11.77
N PRO A 18 20.10 -22.09 11.74
CA PRO A 18 20.80 -23.10 10.96
C PRO A 18 20.83 -22.60 9.51
N GLY A 19 22.01 -22.15 9.08
CA GLY A 19 22.20 -21.67 7.72
C GLY A 19 21.90 -22.81 6.76
N PHE A 20 21.29 -22.48 5.63
CA PHE A 20 21.04 -23.42 4.53
C PHE A 20 22.35 -23.90 3.85
N ASP A 21 23.52 -23.62 4.44
CA ASP A 21 24.84 -23.95 3.89
C ASP A 21 25.22 -25.43 4.08
N ASP A 22 24.45 -26.22 4.84
CA ASP A 22 24.66 -27.67 4.94
C ASP A 22 23.94 -28.41 3.79
N PRO A 23 24.68 -29.14 2.91
CA PRO A 23 24.07 -29.91 1.83
C PRO A 23 23.12 -31.01 2.32
N ARG A 24 23.16 -31.41 3.60
CA ARG A 24 22.17 -32.31 4.21
C ARG A 24 20.83 -31.60 4.42
N MET A 25 20.85 -30.36 4.89
CA MET A 25 19.65 -29.55 5.11
C MET A 25 18.93 -29.26 3.80
N GLU A 26 19.67 -28.97 2.73
CA GLU A 26 19.10 -28.76 1.40
C GLU A 26 18.39 -30.03 0.88
N ARG A 27 18.98 -31.21 1.10
CA ARG A 27 18.33 -32.48 0.72
C ARG A 27 17.04 -32.74 1.52
N GLU A 28 17.05 -32.42 2.81
CA GLU A 28 15.86 -32.57 3.65
C GLU A 28 14.77 -31.55 3.28
N TRP A 29 15.14 -30.32 2.95
CA TRP A 29 14.24 -29.30 2.43
C TRP A 29 13.57 -29.74 1.12
N GLN A 30 14.36 -30.26 0.17
CA GLN A 30 13.83 -30.75 -1.10
C GLN A 30 12.84 -31.92 -0.92
N LEU A 31 13.09 -32.82 0.02
CA LEU A 31 12.18 -33.92 0.36
C LEU A 31 10.86 -33.39 0.94
N GLN A 32 10.92 -32.38 1.81
CA GLN A 32 9.72 -31.74 2.38
C GLN A 32 8.91 -31.00 1.31
N GLU A 33 9.58 -30.24 0.44
CA GLU A 33 8.92 -29.52 -0.65
C GLU A 33 8.29 -30.49 -1.68
N ARG A 34 8.95 -31.62 -1.94
CA ARG A 34 8.39 -32.69 -2.78
C ARG A 34 7.18 -33.33 -2.12
N ALA A 35 7.26 -33.69 -0.83
CA ALA A 35 6.14 -34.25 -0.08
C ALA A 35 4.92 -33.31 -0.10
N GLN A 36 5.15 -32.01 0.10
CA GLN A 36 4.08 -31.01 0.09
C GLN A 36 3.43 -30.85 -1.29
N ARG A 37 4.23 -30.86 -2.37
CA ARG A 37 3.72 -30.82 -3.75
C ARG A 37 2.93 -32.07 -4.12
N GLU A 38 3.43 -33.27 -3.79
CA GLU A 38 2.75 -34.53 -4.08
C GLU A 38 1.44 -34.67 -3.30
N GLU A 39 1.39 -34.23 -2.04
CA GLU A 39 0.16 -34.21 -1.26
C GLU A 39 -0.85 -33.17 -1.78
N ARG A 40 -0.39 -32.01 -2.25
CA ARG A 40 -1.25 -31.03 -2.94
C ARG A 40 -1.80 -31.56 -4.27
N ALA A 41 -1.02 -32.34 -5.00
CA ALA A 41 -1.40 -32.93 -6.28
C ALA A 41 -2.26 -34.20 -6.14
N GLY A 42 -2.45 -34.73 -4.93
CA GLY A 42 -3.20 -35.97 -4.70
C GLY A 42 -2.51 -37.22 -5.26
N ALA A 43 -1.19 -37.19 -5.43
CA ALA A 43 -0.43 -38.31 -5.97
C ALA A 43 -0.60 -39.56 -5.07
N PRO A 44 -0.68 -40.79 -5.64
CA PRO A 44 -0.72 -42.01 -4.84
C PRO A 44 0.53 -42.11 -3.95
N MET A 45 0.39 -42.75 -2.79
CA MET A 45 1.53 -42.96 -1.90
C MET A 45 2.42 -44.05 -2.49
N ALA A 46 3.54 -43.65 -3.11
CA ALA A 46 4.52 -44.59 -3.63
C ALA A 46 5.31 -45.22 -2.46
N GLY A 47 5.52 -46.54 -2.50
CA GLY A 47 6.23 -47.29 -1.46
C GLY A 47 7.77 -47.15 -1.51
N ASP A 48 8.28 -46.42 -2.50
CA ASP A 48 9.70 -46.42 -2.84
C ASP A 48 10.54 -45.54 -1.91
N ASP A 49 9.92 -44.55 -1.23
CA ASP A 49 10.61 -43.66 -0.28
C ASP A 49 9.85 -43.55 1.05
N PRO A 50 10.27 -44.27 2.10
CA PRO A 50 9.61 -44.24 3.40
C PRO A 50 9.76 -42.88 4.11
N ARG A 51 10.79 -42.07 3.82
CA ARG A 51 10.92 -40.73 4.41
C ARG A 51 9.94 -39.76 3.77
N LEU A 52 9.77 -39.83 2.45
CA LEU A 52 8.76 -39.03 1.74
C LEU A 52 7.35 -39.33 2.26
N ALA A 53 7.04 -40.61 2.49
CA ALA A 53 5.79 -41.05 3.10
C ALA A 53 5.54 -40.42 4.49
N GLN A 54 6.57 -40.37 5.35
CA GLN A 54 6.47 -39.72 6.67
C GLN A 54 6.17 -38.22 6.56
N TYR A 55 6.87 -37.51 5.68
CA TYR A 55 6.64 -36.06 5.48
C TYR A 55 5.25 -35.77 4.90
N ARG A 56 4.70 -36.65 4.06
CA ARG A 56 3.33 -36.53 3.56
C ARG A 56 2.30 -36.71 4.68
N LEU A 57 2.50 -37.67 5.57
CA LEU A 57 1.65 -37.84 6.77
C LEU A 57 1.72 -36.62 7.69
N LEU A 58 2.93 -36.09 7.92
CA LEU A 58 3.11 -34.88 8.71
C LEU A 58 2.41 -33.67 8.08
N THR A 59 2.56 -33.49 6.77
CA THR A 59 1.89 -32.42 6.02
C THR A 59 0.37 -32.55 6.15
N ARG A 60 -0.17 -33.77 6.06
CA ARG A 60 -1.60 -34.03 6.24
C ARG A 60 -2.06 -33.73 7.66
N ALA A 61 -1.28 -34.11 8.68
CA ALA A 61 -1.59 -33.83 10.08
C ALA A 61 -1.57 -32.32 10.41
N LEU A 62 -0.61 -31.58 9.86
CA LEU A 62 -0.52 -30.12 10.00
C LEU A 62 -1.64 -29.40 9.25
N ARG A 63 -2.10 -29.97 8.14
CA ARG A 63 -3.18 -29.40 7.33
C ARG A 63 -4.56 -29.82 7.82
N ALA A 64 -4.66 -30.87 8.64
CA ALA A 64 -5.89 -31.19 9.33
C ALA A 64 -6.24 -29.96 10.17
N PRO A 65 -7.30 -29.21 9.82
CA PRO A 65 -7.65 -28.04 10.58
C PRO A 65 -7.87 -28.51 12.02
N VAL A 66 -7.18 -27.90 12.98
CA VAL A 66 -7.66 -27.89 14.36
C VAL A 66 -8.99 -27.17 14.26
N MET A 67 -10.07 -27.94 14.12
CA MET A 67 -11.43 -27.46 13.93
C MET A 67 -11.93 -26.91 15.26
N GLU A 68 -11.27 -25.88 15.77
CA GLU A 68 -11.94 -24.98 16.68
C GLU A 68 -12.88 -24.16 15.79
N PRO A 69 -14.20 -24.26 16.01
CA PRO A 69 -15.17 -23.67 15.11
C PRO A 69 -14.92 -22.16 15.06
N ILE A 70 -14.58 -21.66 13.87
CA ILE A 70 -14.45 -20.23 13.63
C ILE A 70 -15.81 -19.61 13.98
N PRO A 71 -15.86 -18.60 14.87
CA PRO A 71 -17.13 -18.02 15.29
C PRO A 71 -17.87 -17.45 14.08
N PHE A 72 -19.18 -17.61 14.07
CA PHE A 72 -20.05 -17.10 13.02
C PHE A 72 -19.82 -15.59 12.84
N GLY A 73 -19.64 -15.14 11.59
CA GLY A 73 -19.40 -13.74 11.28
C GLY A 73 -17.97 -13.22 11.54
N PHE A 74 -16.98 -14.08 11.78
CA PHE A 74 -15.57 -13.67 11.90
C PHE A 74 -15.10 -12.84 10.70
N ALA A 75 -15.38 -13.30 9.48
CA ALA A 75 -15.03 -12.57 8.26
C ALA A 75 -15.67 -11.18 8.21
N GLU A 76 -16.92 -11.05 8.65
CA GLU A 76 -17.63 -9.78 8.71
C GLU A 76 -17.05 -8.83 9.78
N GLN A 77 -16.64 -9.37 10.93
CA GLN A 77 -15.97 -8.60 11.98
C GLN A 77 -14.59 -8.11 11.52
N VAL A 78 -13.82 -8.96 10.85
CA VAL A 78 -12.52 -8.58 10.27
C VAL A 78 -12.70 -7.54 9.16
N ALA A 79 -13.67 -7.73 8.27
CA ALA A 79 -13.98 -6.78 7.21
C ALA A 79 -14.38 -5.40 7.77
N ARG A 80 -15.27 -5.36 8.77
CA ARG A 80 -15.66 -4.11 9.46
C ARG A 80 -14.46 -3.42 10.10
N ARG A 81 -13.57 -4.18 10.74
CA ARG A 81 -12.37 -3.62 11.38
C ARG A 81 -11.38 -3.06 10.35
N ALA A 82 -11.18 -3.76 9.24
CA ALA A 82 -10.33 -3.30 8.15
C ALA A 82 -10.87 -2.00 7.51
N GLN A 83 -12.18 -1.93 7.26
CA GLN A 83 -12.83 -0.74 6.73
C GLN A 83 -12.75 0.46 7.70
N ALA A 84 -12.93 0.24 9.00
CA ALA A 84 -12.82 1.29 10.01
C ALA A 84 -11.41 1.92 10.05
N VAL A 85 -10.36 1.09 9.90
CA VAL A 85 -8.96 1.56 9.84
C VAL A 85 -8.69 2.34 8.55
N ALA A 86 -9.13 1.82 7.41
CA ALA A 86 -8.96 2.49 6.12
C ALA A 86 -9.67 3.86 6.07
N THR A 87 -10.91 3.92 6.56
CA THR A 87 -11.70 5.18 6.57
C THR A 87 -11.18 6.22 7.55
N GLY A 88 -10.58 5.80 8.67
CA GLY A 88 -9.96 6.71 9.64
C GLY A 88 -8.73 7.43 9.07
N ASN A 89 -7.84 6.70 8.39
CA ASN A 89 -6.62 7.24 7.80
C ASN A 89 -6.92 8.24 6.66
N ASP A 90 -7.86 7.90 5.79
CA ASP A 90 -8.28 8.75 4.66
C ASP A 90 -8.79 10.14 5.08
N ARG A 91 -9.48 10.22 6.22
CA ARG A 91 -10.05 11.50 6.71
C ARG A 91 -8.97 12.46 7.18
N VAL A 92 -7.96 11.94 7.89
CA VAL A 92 -6.86 12.75 8.43
C VAL A 92 -6.00 13.28 7.27
N GLU A 93 -5.66 12.42 6.31
CA GLU A 93 -4.89 12.80 5.13
C GLU A 93 -5.62 13.89 4.33
N ARG A 94 -6.93 13.70 4.09
CA ARG A 94 -7.74 14.69 3.37
C ARG A 94 -7.81 16.03 4.09
N TYR A 95 -7.93 16.02 5.41
CA TYR A 95 -7.95 17.25 6.22
C TYR A 95 -6.60 17.98 6.17
N LEU A 96 -5.50 17.23 6.26
CA LEU A 96 -4.14 17.80 6.14
C LEU A 96 -3.91 18.41 4.76
N GLN A 97 -4.36 17.73 3.70
CA GLN A 97 -4.26 18.23 2.34
C GLN A 97 -5.11 19.49 2.14
N GLN A 98 -6.32 19.55 2.69
CA GLN A 98 -7.17 20.75 2.67
C GLN A 98 -6.54 21.92 3.42
N LEU A 99 -5.93 21.67 4.58
CA LEU A 99 -5.21 22.70 5.33
C LEU A 99 -4.00 23.22 4.55
N LEU A 100 -3.22 22.34 3.93
CA LEU A 100 -2.07 22.74 3.10
C LEU A 100 -2.51 23.59 1.90
N LEU A 101 -3.56 23.18 1.20
CA LEU A 101 -4.11 23.94 0.09
C LEU A 101 -4.64 25.30 0.55
N GLY A 102 -5.37 25.33 1.67
CA GLY A 102 -5.86 26.58 2.26
C GLY A 102 -4.71 27.53 2.63
N ALA A 103 -3.68 27.01 3.30
CA ALA A 103 -2.49 27.77 3.65
C ALA A 103 -1.74 28.30 2.42
N LEU A 104 -1.59 27.49 1.38
CA LEU A 104 -0.96 27.89 0.12
C LEU A 104 -1.71 29.02 -0.56
N VAL A 105 -3.05 28.92 -0.64
CA VAL A 105 -3.90 29.97 -1.22
C VAL A 105 -3.79 31.25 -0.41
N LEU A 106 -3.88 31.17 0.92
CA LEU A 106 -3.75 32.33 1.80
C LEU A 106 -2.38 33.01 1.65
N ALA A 107 -1.30 32.23 1.60
CA ALA A 107 0.05 32.74 1.37
C ALA A 107 0.18 33.41 -0.01
N GLY A 108 -0.38 32.80 -1.06
CA GLY A 108 -0.40 33.36 -2.41
C GLY A 108 -1.17 34.69 -2.48
N VAL A 109 -2.36 34.75 -1.88
CA VAL A 109 -3.16 35.98 -1.81
C VAL A 109 -2.43 37.06 -1.01
N TRP A 110 -1.86 36.70 0.15
CA TRP A 110 -1.08 37.62 0.97
C TRP A 110 0.12 38.20 0.21
N PHE A 111 0.85 37.35 -0.53
CA PHE A 111 1.98 37.77 -1.34
C PHE A 111 1.53 38.69 -2.49
N ALA A 112 0.47 38.30 -3.21
CA ALA A 112 -0.10 39.10 -4.30
C ALA A 112 -0.55 40.48 -3.81
N TRP A 113 -1.17 40.54 -2.63
CA TRP A 113 -1.62 41.78 -2.01
C TRP A 113 -0.45 42.66 -1.56
N SER A 114 0.50 42.10 -0.81
CA SER A 114 1.64 42.84 -0.24
C SER A 114 2.60 43.36 -1.32
N SER A 115 2.75 42.63 -2.42
CA SER A 115 3.62 43.01 -3.54
C SER A 115 2.89 43.73 -4.68
N SER A 116 1.61 44.05 -4.51
CA SER A 116 0.74 44.59 -5.57
C SER A 116 1.30 45.84 -6.24
N ALA A 117 1.95 46.72 -5.49
CA ALA A 117 2.50 47.97 -6.02
C ALA A 117 3.59 47.77 -7.10
N GLY A 118 4.29 46.64 -7.08
CA GLY A 118 5.39 46.37 -8.02
C GLY A 118 4.96 45.71 -9.33
N TRP A 119 4.06 44.73 -9.27
CA TRP A 119 3.69 43.93 -10.44
C TRP A 119 2.36 44.35 -11.07
N LEU A 120 1.40 44.85 -10.30
CA LEU A 120 0.05 45.16 -10.78
C LEU A 120 0.04 46.29 -11.83
N PRO A 121 0.76 47.42 -11.64
CA PRO A 121 0.80 48.49 -12.66
C PRO A 121 1.50 48.03 -13.94
N ALA A 122 2.59 47.27 -13.82
CA ALA A 122 3.32 46.72 -14.97
C ALA A 122 2.47 45.72 -15.77
N MET A 123 1.67 44.90 -15.07
CA MET A 123 0.71 43.99 -15.71
C MET A 123 -0.39 44.77 -16.44
N LEU A 124 -0.99 45.78 -15.79
CA LEU A 124 -2.04 46.60 -16.39
C LEU A 124 -1.54 47.40 -17.60
N GLN A 125 -0.30 47.91 -17.56
CA GLN A 125 0.34 48.56 -18.70
C GLN A 125 0.58 47.59 -19.86
N GLY A 126 1.06 46.37 -19.59
CA GLY A 126 1.23 45.34 -20.62
C GLY A 126 -0.09 44.89 -21.27
N VAL A 127 -1.20 44.90 -20.51
CA VAL A 127 -2.54 44.61 -21.05
C VAL A 127 -3.07 45.78 -21.88
N SER A 128 -2.88 47.03 -21.43
CA SER A 128 -3.38 48.22 -22.14
C SER A 128 -2.60 48.55 -23.41
N GLN A 129 -1.32 48.18 -23.50
CA GLN A 129 -0.48 48.33 -24.68
C GLN A 129 -0.67 47.21 -25.72
N GLY A 130 -1.59 46.28 -25.47
CA GLY A 130 -1.85 45.12 -26.31
C GLY A 130 -1.00 43.92 -25.87
N LEU A 131 -1.65 42.76 -25.72
CA LEU A 131 -0.95 41.54 -25.32
C LEU A 131 0.15 41.21 -26.34
N PRO A 132 1.40 40.98 -25.91
CA PRO A 132 2.46 40.53 -26.82
C PRO A 132 2.01 39.23 -27.49
N GLN A 133 2.33 39.04 -28.77
CA GLN A 133 1.83 37.90 -29.56
C GLN A 133 2.18 36.53 -28.93
N GLY A 134 3.21 36.47 -28.08
CA GLY A 134 3.53 35.29 -27.26
C GLY A 134 2.58 35.02 -26.09
N ALA A 135 1.89 36.00 -25.53
CA ALA A 135 0.90 35.75 -24.47
C ALA A 135 -0.33 34.98 -25.01
N LEU A 136 -0.70 35.25 -26.27
CA LEU A 136 -1.73 34.50 -26.97
C LEU A 136 -1.32 33.05 -27.27
N SER A 137 -0.01 32.73 -27.34
CA SER A 137 0.45 31.34 -27.54
C SER A 137 0.40 30.49 -26.28
N TRP A 138 0.49 31.10 -25.08
CA TRP A 138 0.40 30.36 -23.81
C TRP A 138 -1.03 30.18 -23.31
N GLY A 139 -1.95 31.08 -23.66
CA GLY A 139 -3.38 30.96 -23.36
C GLY A 139 -3.97 29.58 -23.70
N PRO A 140 -3.83 29.08 -24.95
CA PRO A 140 -4.33 27.76 -25.30
C PRO A 140 -3.61 26.62 -24.57
N VAL A 141 -2.33 26.79 -24.19
CA VAL A 141 -1.60 25.79 -23.37
C VAL A 141 -2.20 25.69 -21.97
N VAL A 142 -2.50 26.83 -21.34
CA VAL A 142 -3.16 26.87 -20.02
C VAL A 142 -4.56 26.28 -20.11
N VAL A 143 -5.34 26.66 -21.13
CA VAL A 143 -6.68 26.11 -21.37
C VAL A 143 -6.61 24.60 -21.61
N ALA A 144 -5.65 24.11 -22.39
CA ALA A 144 -5.44 22.68 -22.61
C ALA A 144 -5.05 21.96 -21.32
N CYS A 145 -4.17 22.53 -20.50
CA CYS A 145 -3.80 21.96 -19.20
C CYS A 145 -5.00 21.90 -18.24
N CYS A 146 -5.79 22.98 -18.14
CA CYS A 146 -7.01 23.00 -17.32
C CYS A 146 -8.06 22.02 -17.84
N ALA A 147 -8.27 21.95 -19.16
CA ALA A 147 -9.20 21.02 -19.79
C ALA A 147 -8.75 19.56 -19.61
N LEU A 148 -7.45 19.27 -19.66
CA LEU A 148 -6.92 17.94 -19.35
C LEU A 148 -7.11 17.60 -17.87
N THR A 149 -6.80 18.54 -16.97
CA THR A 149 -6.90 18.34 -15.53
C THR A 149 -8.35 18.10 -15.10
N TRP A 150 -9.27 18.94 -15.54
CA TRP A 150 -10.69 18.82 -15.19
C TRP A 150 -11.44 17.82 -16.05
N GLY A 151 -11.03 17.66 -17.30
CA GLY A 151 -11.56 16.65 -18.21
C GLY A 151 -11.22 15.24 -17.74
N TRP A 152 -10.03 15.02 -17.19
CA TRP A 152 -9.65 13.75 -16.59
C TRP A 152 -10.53 13.41 -15.38
N ASP A 153 -10.79 14.37 -14.49
CA ASP A 153 -11.72 14.20 -13.36
C ASP A 153 -13.17 13.92 -13.82
N GLY A 154 -13.59 14.53 -14.93
CA GLY A 154 -14.90 14.26 -15.55
C GLY A 154 -14.98 12.87 -16.16
N VAL A 155 -13.95 12.47 -16.91
CA VAL A 155 -13.84 11.15 -17.54
C VAL A 155 -13.74 10.05 -16.47
N ALA A 156 -12.97 10.25 -15.40
CA ALA A 156 -12.87 9.30 -14.29
C ALA A 156 -14.23 9.07 -13.60
N ARG A 157 -15.04 10.12 -13.46
CA ARG A 157 -16.41 10.04 -12.94
C ARG A 157 -17.39 9.35 -13.89
N VAL A 158 -17.29 9.62 -15.19
CA VAL A 158 -18.18 9.02 -16.22
C VAL A 158 -17.84 7.55 -16.50
N VAL A 159 -16.56 7.21 -16.56
CA VAL A 159 -16.07 5.83 -16.74
C VAL A 159 -16.30 4.99 -15.47
N GLY A 160 -16.64 5.63 -14.34
CA GLY A 160 -16.98 4.93 -13.11
C GLY A 160 -15.77 4.31 -12.42
N LEU A 161 -14.56 4.79 -12.71
CA LEU A 161 -13.36 4.45 -11.96
C LEU A 161 -13.44 4.94 -10.50
N ASP A 162 -14.33 5.90 -10.23
CA ASP A 162 -14.64 6.39 -8.88
C ASP A 162 -15.75 5.60 -8.15
N ARG A 163 -16.26 4.48 -8.73
CA ARG A 163 -17.29 3.63 -8.10
C ARG A 163 -16.80 2.85 -6.86
N GLY A 164 -15.51 2.92 -6.52
CA GLY A 164 -14.98 2.27 -5.32
C GLY A 164 -15.32 2.98 -4.00
N ARG A 165 -15.81 4.24 -4.02
CA ARG A 165 -16.00 5.05 -2.80
C ARG A 165 -17.45 5.22 -2.32
N GLY A 166 -18.43 4.59 -2.98
CA GLY A 166 -19.86 4.82 -2.75
C GLY A 166 -20.71 3.60 -2.36
N GLY A 167 -20.11 2.47 -2.01
CA GLY A 167 -20.83 1.22 -1.73
C GLY A 167 -21.44 1.12 -0.32
N HIS A 168 -22.10 2.15 0.22
CA HIS A 168 -22.95 2.03 1.41
C HIS A 168 -24.16 2.97 1.32
N ALA A 169 -25.23 2.47 0.69
CA ALA A 169 -26.60 2.88 0.97
C ALA A 169 -27.55 1.72 0.57
N ALA A 170 -27.86 0.89 1.55
CA ALA A 170 -29.13 0.19 1.69
C ALA A 170 -29.44 0.16 3.20
#